data_AF-A0A067CTX0-F1
#
_entry.id   AF-A0A067CTX0-F1
#
_cell.length_a   1.000
_cell.length_b   1.000
_cell.length_c   1.000
_cell.angle_alpha   90.00
_cell.angle_beta   90.00
_cell.angle_gamma   90.00
#
_symmetry.space_group_name_H-M   'P 1'
#
loop_
_entity.id
_entity.type
_entity.pdbx_description
1 polymer ?
#
loop_
_entity_poly.entity_id
_entity_poly.type
_entity_poly.pdbx_seq_one_letter_code
_entity_poly.pdbx_strand_id
1 'polypeptide(L)'
;MESPDRPSTPQSLQKQASQRSILSKQKSWRPVEKTTTSSPRGTLLSVTTLASSKHTKHVLTMESVQTWARHLLSGTVKEAHAAVAEMHAILSANDASAVDFLIAHGCVSALVHFVVRDTALSETARSLQTLFRFFVFAMTQRENAPNVLDRVASSLAYGRVVLERRNALRVFLSFAYAQPYPPGARAPPSLLTQIHGYLGDLVRDLWSPQAPENVLESLETMVMVANVPAYREALAHVLSTVTVEKRRQSVSENENQEPQLRRKRRSSSLLTELVSQRRPSSLLESGLGFLKRLVSGSHEAPDVVRNGVHGLVQLIAKGSDVHRTQVALVLEPFFQEPSDEAQKSVNRCGALLCVALVGVIKNPHGDDGQKVRVMLVTEKLVRSSMARRHLHNASISPELYLIANLGSSRCRDVAERLLNELMEHPDFHEYVKPTT
;
A
#
# COMPACT_ATOMS: atom_id res chain seq x y z
N MET A 1 70.72 -12.39 31.64
CA MET A 1 70.35 -12.20 33.06
C MET A 1 69.31 -11.10 33.07
N GLU A 2 68.11 -11.18 33.61
CA GLU A 2 67.28 -12.15 34.33
C GLU A 2 65.84 -11.57 34.23
N SER A 3 64.81 -12.41 34.12
CA SER A 3 63.42 -12.08 34.54
C SER A 3 63.34 -12.21 36.06
N PRO A 4 62.32 -11.71 36.82
CA PRO A 4 60.86 -11.61 36.52
C PRO A 4 60.22 -10.28 37.08
N ASP A 5 58.93 -9.94 37.08
CA ASP A 5 57.73 -10.60 37.64
C ASP A 5 56.42 -9.89 37.19
N ARG A 6 55.33 -10.66 37.10
CA ARG A 6 53.92 -10.17 37.05
C ARG A 6 53.46 -9.73 38.44
N PRO A 7 52.40 -8.90 38.55
CA PRO A 7 51.14 -9.46 39.08
C PRO A 7 49.80 -8.85 38.52
N SER A 8 48.79 -9.73 38.48
CA SER A 8 47.38 -9.59 38.96
C SER A 8 46.43 -8.46 38.52
N THR A 9 45.27 -8.86 37.96
CA THR A 9 43.93 -8.20 38.08
C THR A 9 43.55 -7.95 39.56
N PRO A 10 42.64 -7.00 39.95
CA PRO A 10 41.22 -6.95 39.52
C PRO A 10 40.46 -5.58 39.65
N GLN A 11 39.18 -5.56 39.24
CA GLN A 11 38.07 -4.81 39.86
C GLN A 11 38.30 -3.36 40.36
N SER A 12 38.08 -2.34 39.53
CA SER A 12 37.98 -0.96 40.04
C SER A 12 37.15 0.06 39.23
N LEU A 13 36.46 -0.33 38.15
CA LEU A 13 35.65 0.62 37.36
C LEU A 13 34.13 0.48 37.52
N GLN A 14 33.66 -0.46 38.33
CA GLN A 14 32.21 -0.68 38.55
C GLN A 14 31.64 0.06 39.78
N LYS A 15 32.48 0.80 40.54
CA LYS A 15 32.05 1.56 41.74
C LYS A 15 31.91 3.07 41.55
N GLN A 16 32.30 3.64 40.40
CA GLN A 16 32.15 5.10 40.17
C GLN A 16 30.83 5.52 39.51
N ALA A 17 30.01 4.59 39.01
CA ALA A 17 28.70 4.91 38.43
C ALA A 17 27.55 4.96 39.45
N SER A 18 27.75 4.45 40.69
CA SER A 18 26.68 4.31 41.70
C SER A 18 26.54 5.49 42.67
N GLN A 19 27.23 6.62 42.48
CA GLN A 19 27.20 7.75 43.43
C GLN A 19 26.79 9.11 42.85
N ARG A 20 26.28 9.18 41.61
CA ARG A 20 25.80 10.46 41.01
C ARG A 20 24.29 10.54 40.73
N SER A 21 23.49 9.56 41.15
CA SER A 21 22.03 9.56 40.90
C SER A 21 21.18 9.99 42.10
N ILE A 22 21.78 10.42 43.20
CA ILE A 22 21.05 10.85 44.41
C ILE A 22 21.30 12.34 44.57
N LEU A 23 20.37 13.16 44.05
CA LEU A 23 19.99 14.53 44.48
C LEU A 23 19.58 15.40 43.28
N SER A 24 18.36 15.19 42.78
CA SER A 24 17.53 16.30 42.27
C SER A 24 16.03 15.99 42.33
N LYS A 25 15.44 16.40 43.46
CA LYS A 25 14.10 16.98 43.60
C LYS A 25 12.88 16.15 43.16
N GLN A 26 12.48 15.25 44.06
CA GLN A 26 11.23 15.36 44.84
C GLN A 26 10.05 16.08 44.15
N LYS A 27 9.18 15.30 43.49
CA LYS A 27 7.77 15.64 43.30
C LYS A 27 6.95 14.48 43.87
N SER A 28 6.18 14.79 44.91
CA SER A 28 5.34 13.91 45.72
C SER A 28 4.50 12.91 44.92
N TRP A 29 4.79 11.62 45.03
CA TRP A 29 3.84 10.53 44.76
C TRP A 29 3.48 9.88 46.09
N ARG A 30 2.26 10.13 46.59
CA ARG A 30 1.68 9.33 47.66
C ARG A 30 1.21 7.99 47.07
N PRO A 31 1.48 6.84 47.72
CA PRO A 31 0.81 5.61 47.35
C PRO A 31 -0.66 5.72 47.75
N VAL A 32 -1.57 5.60 46.79
CA VAL A 32 -3.00 5.40 47.08
C VAL A 32 -3.16 3.96 47.55
N GLU A 33 -3.61 3.79 48.78
CA GLU A 33 -3.92 2.50 49.38
C GLU A 33 -4.93 1.73 48.52
N LYS A 34 -4.60 0.46 48.22
CA LYS A 34 -5.53 -0.50 47.64
C LYS A 34 -6.55 -0.89 48.72
N THR A 35 -7.76 -0.38 48.63
CA THR A 35 -8.92 -0.96 49.34
C THR A 35 -9.55 -2.01 48.44
N THR A 36 -9.02 -3.24 48.46
CA THR A 36 -9.74 -4.42 47.99
C THR A 36 -10.77 -4.80 49.05
N THR A 37 -12.02 -4.37 48.87
CA THR A 37 -13.16 -4.95 49.57
C THR A 37 -13.75 -6.06 48.72
N SER A 38 -13.74 -7.27 49.25
CA SER A 38 -14.30 -8.48 48.66
C SER A 38 -15.83 -8.45 48.70
N SER A 39 -16.47 -8.41 47.53
CA SER A 39 -17.90 -8.72 47.34
C SER A 39 -18.12 -9.28 45.93
N PRO A 40 -18.94 -10.32 45.72
CA PRO A 40 -19.03 -11.05 44.46
C PRO A 40 -20.02 -10.41 43.47
N ARG A 41 -19.91 -9.09 43.22
CA ARG A 41 -20.71 -8.39 42.20
C ARG A 41 -19.89 -7.31 41.49
N GLY A 42 -19.54 -7.60 40.23
CA GLY A 42 -19.04 -6.64 39.23
C GLY A 42 -17.60 -6.19 39.43
N THR A 43 -16.70 -6.60 38.53
CA THR A 43 -15.37 -5.99 38.43
C THR A 43 -15.55 -4.54 37.94
N LEU A 44 -15.35 -3.58 38.85
CA LEU A 44 -15.41 -2.14 38.58
C LEU A 44 -13.98 -1.62 38.37
N LEU A 45 -13.70 -1.03 37.21
CA LEU A 45 -12.45 -0.30 36.95
C LEU A 45 -12.77 1.18 36.75
N SER A 46 -12.25 2.06 37.59
CA SER A 46 -12.44 3.50 37.45
C SER A 46 -11.30 4.12 36.64
N VAL A 47 -11.61 4.69 35.48
CA VAL A 47 -10.69 5.38 34.59
C VAL A 47 -11.02 6.86 34.60
N THR A 48 -10.04 7.73 34.81
CA THR A 48 -10.25 9.18 34.69
C THR A 48 -9.79 9.62 33.30
N THR A 49 -10.73 10.06 32.45
CA THR A 49 -10.39 10.58 31.12
C THR A 49 -10.24 12.10 31.19
N LEU A 50 -9.24 12.62 30.49
CA LEU A 50 -9.10 14.05 30.22
C LEU A 50 -9.84 14.36 28.91
N ALA A 51 -11.16 14.38 28.96
CA ALA A 51 -11.95 14.98 27.89
C ALA A 51 -12.01 16.50 28.14
N SER A 52 -11.74 17.30 27.11
CA SER A 52 -11.75 18.78 27.08
C SER A 52 -12.49 19.45 28.27
N SER A 53 -11.73 20.11 29.15
CA SER A 53 -12.17 20.93 30.30
C SER A 53 -13.02 20.29 31.42
N LYS A 54 -13.46 19.02 31.30
CA LYS A 54 -14.23 18.32 32.35
C LYS A 54 -13.66 16.93 32.61
N HIS A 55 -13.13 16.70 33.81
CA HIS A 55 -12.72 15.36 34.25
C HIS A 55 -13.94 14.45 34.35
N THR A 56 -14.15 13.59 33.36
CA THR A 56 -15.12 12.50 33.41
C THR A 56 -14.46 11.25 33.96
N LYS A 57 -14.93 10.79 35.13
CA LYS A 57 -14.60 9.46 35.64
C LYS A 57 -15.47 8.44 34.91
N HIS A 58 -14.89 7.63 34.04
CA HIS A 58 -15.56 6.47 33.46
C HIS A 58 -15.38 5.28 34.39
N VAL A 59 -16.47 4.79 34.97
CA VAL A 59 -16.45 3.48 35.63
C VAL A 59 -16.73 2.44 34.57
N LEU A 60 -15.71 1.68 34.20
CA LEU A 60 -15.84 0.54 33.31
C LEU A 60 -16.47 -0.61 34.08
N THR A 61 -17.61 -1.03 33.57
CA THR A 61 -18.33 -2.21 34.04
C THR A 61 -18.41 -3.22 32.89
N MET A 62 -18.56 -4.49 33.23
CA MET A 62 -18.78 -5.54 32.22
C MET A 62 -20.02 -5.23 31.36
N GLU A 63 -21.09 -4.73 31.98
CA GLU A 63 -22.35 -4.39 31.31
C GLU A 63 -22.19 -3.25 30.30
N SER A 64 -21.46 -2.19 30.65
CA SER A 64 -21.22 -1.06 29.75
C SER A 64 -20.40 -1.49 28.54
N VAL A 65 -19.36 -2.30 28.76
CA VAL A 65 -18.46 -2.79 27.71
C VAL A 65 -19.16 -3.77 26.77
N GLN A 66 -19.98 -4.68 27.31
CA GLN A 66 -20.82 -5.56 26.50
C GLN A 66 -21.88 -4.80 25.71
N THR A 67 -22.43 -3.72 26.27
CA THR A 67 -23.39 -2.86 25.57
C THR A 67 -22.74 -2.16 24.39
N TRP A 68 -21.53 -1.63 24.57
CA TRP A 68 -20.75 -1.07 23.46
C TRP A 68 -20.42 -2.11 22.39
N ALA A 69 -20.02 -3.32 22.78
CA ALA A 69 -19.78 -4.42 21.83
C ALA A 69 -21.05 -4.76 21.04
N ARG A 70 -22.22 -4.83 21.69
CA ARG A 70 -23.52 -5.03 21.03
C ARG A 70 -23.84 -3.90 20.04
N HIS A 71 -23.63 -2.64 20.43
CA HIS A 71 -23.85 -1.51 19.53
C HIS A 71 -22.97 -1.56 18.27
N LEU A 72 -21.72 -2.01 18.39
CA LEU A 72 -20.82 -2.16 17.25
C LEU A 72 -21.19 -3.34 16.33
N LEU A 73 -21.80 -4.40 16.87
CA LEU A 73 -22.16 -5.59 16.10
C LEU A 73 -23.53 -5.46 15.41
N SER A 74 -24.50 -4.85 16.07
CA SER A 74 -25.91 -4.85 15.62
C SER A 74 -26.67 -3.56 15.94
N GLY A 75 -26.00 -2.54 16.47
CA GLY A 75 -26.62 -1.26 16.77
C GLY A 75 -26.81 -0.40 15.52
N THR A 76 -27.51 0.71 15.70
CA THR A 76 -27.57 1.77 14.69
C THR A 76 -26.19 2.41 14.50
N VAL A 77 -25.98 3.04 13.34
CA VAL A 77 -24.74 3.77 13.05
C VAL A 77 -24.43 4.80 14.15
N LYS A 78 -25.44 5.48 14.70
CA LYS A 78 -25.27 6.46 15.79
C LYS A 78 -24.78 5.80 17.08
N GLU A 79 -25.36 4.68 17.47
CA GLU A 79 -24.97 3.93 18.68
C GLU A 79 -23.56 3.35 18.56
N ALA A 80 -23.21 2.83 17.38
CA ALA A 80 -21.85 2.35 17.10
C ALA A 80 -20.83 3.48 17.19
N HIS A 81 -21.10 4.65 16.60
CA HIS A 81 -20.22 5.81 16.68
C HIS A 81 -20.09 6.36 18.12
N ALA A 82 -21.16 6.32 18.91
CA ALA A 82 -21.12 6.67 20.33
C ALA A 82 -20.24 5.69 21.12
N ALA A 83 -20.39 4.38 20.88
CA ALA A 83 -19.53 3.36 21.48
C ALA A 83 -18.05 3.55 21.10
N VAL A 84 -17.75 3.85 19.84
CA VAL A 84 -16.39 4.19 19.38
C VAL A 84 -15.85 5.42 20.13
N ALA A 85 -16.67 6.45 20.32
CA ALA A 85 -16.25 7.67 21.03
C ALA A 85 -15.84 7.40 22.48
N GLU A 86 -16.62 6.58 23.20
CA GLU A 86 -16.30 6.13 24.57
C GLU A 86 -14.99 5.34 24.61
N MET A 87 -14.83 4.34 23.73
CA MET A 87 -13.60 3.56 23.63
C MET A 87 -12.38 4.44 23.31
N HIS A 88 -12.55 5.42 22.42
CA HIS A 88 -11.49 6.36 22.07
C HIS A 88 -11.08 7.24 23.25
N ALA A 89 -12.04 7.70 24.05
CA ALA A 89 -11.78 8.51 25.24
C ALA A 89 -10.98 7.72 26.28
N ILE A 90 -11.35 6.45 26.51
CA ILE A 90 -10.62 5.53 27.41
C ILE A 90 -9.19 5.31 26.94
N LEU A 91 -8.99 5.00 25.65
CA LEU A 91 -7.66 4.84 25.06
C LEU A 91 -6.82 6.11 25.17
N SER A 92 -7.44 7.29 25.12
CA SER A 92 -6.75 8.58 25.27
C SER A 92 -6.23 8.82 26.69
N ALA A 93 -6.80 8.15 27.70
CA ALA A 93 -6.32 8.24 29.07
C ALA A 93 -5.03 7.42 29.33
N ASN A 94 -4.60 6.59 28.38
CA ASN A 94 -3.42 5.71 28.48
C ASN A 94 -3.42 4.81 29.74
N ASP A 95 -4.59 4.43 30.24
CA ASP A 95 -4.73 3.46 31.33
C ASP A 95 -4.69 2.03 30.77
N ALA A 96 -3.55 1.36 30.94
CA ALA A 96 -3.36 0.00 30.43
C ALA A 96 -4.41 -0.99 30.97
N SER A 97 -4.81 -0.86 32.24
CA SER A 97 -5.79 -1.77 32.85
C SER A 97 -7.17 -1.66 32.21
N ALA A 98 -7.55 -0.44 31.82
CA ALA A 98 -8.79 -0.15 31.11
C ALA A 98 -8.77 -0.75 29.70
N VAL A 99 -7.67 -0.56 28.99
CA VAL A 99 -7.50 -1.08 27.62
C VAL A 99 -7.51 -2.61 27.63
N ASP A 100 -6.82 -3.23 28.59
CA ASP A 100 -6.84 -4.67 28.80
C ASP A 100 -8.24 -5.21 29.10
N PHE A 101 -9.03 -4.47 29.88
CA PHE A 101 -10.41 -4.82 30.15
C PHE A 101 -11.27 -4.81 28.87
N LEU A 102 -11.12 -3.78 28.02
CA LEU A 102 -11.81 -3.72 26.73
C LEU A 102 -11.40 -4.87 25.78
N ILE A 103 -10.12 -5.21 25.78
CA ILE A 103 -9.57 -6.33 25.00
C ILE A 103 -10.18 -7.66 25.48
N ALA A 104 -10.14 -7.92 26.79
CA ALA A 104 -10.60 -9.17 27.38
C ALA A 104 -12.11 -9.41 27.16
N HIS A 105 -12.90 -8.34 27.06
CA HIS A 105 -14.34 -8.41 26.87
C HIS A 105 -14.78 -8.28 25.41
N GLY A 106 -13.87 -8.48 24.46
CA GLY A 106 -14.20 -8.66 23.04
C GLY A 106 -14.51 -7.39 22.25
N CYS A 107 -14.32 -6.19 22.82
CA CYS A 107 -14.59 -4.92 22.13
C CYS A 107 -13.74 -4.73 20.88
N VAL A 108 -12.49 -5.21 20.87
CA VAL A 108 -11.63 -5.16 19.69
C VAL A 108 -12.23 -5.95 18.53
N SER A 109 -12.83 -7.12 18.81
CA SER A 109 -13.51 -7.91 17.77
C SER A 109 -14.69 -7.16 17.17
N ALA A 110 -15.51 -6.59 18.04
CA ALA A 110 -16.70 -5.86 17.65
C ALA A 110 -16.31 -4.60 16.85
N LEU A 111 -15.22 -3.93 17.24
CA LEU A 111 -14.69 -2.79 16.52
C LEU A 111 -14.14 -3.17 15.14
N VAL A 112 -13.39 -4.27 15.01
CA VAL A 112 -12.95 -4.78 13.69
C VAL A 112 -14.16 -5.05 12.80
N HIS A 113 -15.16 -5.76 13.32
CA HIS A 113 -16.39 -6.06 12.60
C HIS A 113 -17.13 -4.81 12.12
N PHE A 114 -17.24 -3.79 12.98
CA PHE A 114 -17.83 -2.51 12.61
C PHE A 114 -17.02 -1.80 11.52
N VAL A 115 -15.70 -1.68 11.69
CA VAL A 115 -14.81 -0.97 10.76
C VAL A 115 -14.84 -1.60 9.38
N VAL A 116 -14.75 -2.93 9.25
CA VAL A 116 -14.74 -3.57 7.93
C VAL A 116 -16.08 -3.45 7.19
N ARG A 117 -17.18 -3.22 7.91
CA ARG A 117 -18.52 -3.05 7.33
C ARG A 117 -18.98 -1.62 7.19
N ASP A 118 -18.16 -0.66 7.61
CA ASP A 118 -18.51 0.76 7.56
C ASP A 118 -18.52 1.26 6.11
N THR A 119 -19.70 1.64 5.62
CA THR A 119 -19.90 2.15 4.26
C THR A 119 -19.27 3.52 4.03
N ALA A 120 -18.97 4.26 5.10
CA ALA A 120 -18.40 5.60 5.06
C ALA A 120 -16.98 5.66 5.63
N LEU A 121 -16.29 4.51 5.72
CA LEU A 121 -14.94 4.44 6.30
C LEU A 121 -13.97 5.33 5.53
N SER A 122 -13.32 6.25 6.24
CA SER A 122 -12.25 7.11 5.74
C SER A 122 -11.01 7.02 6.62
N GLU A 123 -9.88 7.52 6.13
CA GLU A 123 -8.60 7.54 6.84
C GLU A 123 -8.64 8.43 8.09
N THR A 124 -9.58 9.37 8.13
CA THR A 124 -9.85 10.28 9.25
C THR A 124 -10.94 9.77 10.20
N ALA A 125 -11.54 8.61 9.92
CA ALA A 125 -12.61 8.06 10.74
C ALA A 125 -12.10 7.70 12.15
N ARG A 126 -12.87 8.11 13.17
CA ARG A 126 -12.54 7.81 14.57
C ARG A 126 -12.50 6.32 14.85
N SER A 127 -13.33 5.53 14.17
CA SER A 127 -13.36 4.07 14.29
C SER A 127 -12.02 3.45 13.90
N LEU A 128 -11.44 3.89 12.78
CA LEU A 128 -10.13 3.48 12.30
C LEU A 128 -9.00 3.93 13.22
N GLN A 129 -9.04 5.19 13.69
CA GLN A 129 -8.05 5.71 14.63
C GLN A 129 -8.08 4.97 15.97
N THR A 130 -9.27 4.61 16.45
CA THR A 130 -9.46 3.84 17.69
C THR A 130 -8.91 2.44 17.54
N LEU A 131 -9.16 1.79 16.39
CA LEU A 131 -8.60 0.48 16.08
C LEU A 131 -7.08 0.52 15.97
N PHE A 132 -6.51 1.57 15.37
CA PHE A 132 -5.06 1.78 15.30
C PHE A 132 -4.43 1.90 16.69
N ARG A 133 -5.07 2.63 17.62
CA ARG A 133 -4.57 2.75 18.99
C ARG A 133 -4.56 1.41 19.73
N PHE A 134 -5.58 0.57 19.55
CA PHE A 134 -5.56 -0.80 20.08
C PHE A 134 -4.41 -1.62 19.49
N PHE A 135 -4.18 -1.51 18.18
CA PHE A 135 -3.08 -2.19 17.51
C PHE A 135 -1.71 -1.73 18.05
N VAL A 136 -1.47 -0.43 18.18
CA VAL A 136 -0.23 0.10 18.76
C VAL A 136 -0.05 -0.33 20.22
N PHE A 137 -1.12 -0.29 21.02
CA PHE A 137 -1.09 -0.76 22.41
C PHE A 137 -0.70 -2.24 22.49
N ALA A 138 -1.33 -3.09 21.68
CA ALA A 138 -1.00 -4.52 21.59
C ALA A 138 0.47 -4.73 21.20
N MET A 139 0.96 -4.04 20.16
CA MET A 139 2.36 -4.18 19.71
C MET A 139 3.40 -3.71 20.73
N THR A 140 3.09 -2.70 21.54
CA THR A 140 4.08 -2.03 22.41
C THR A 140 4.04 -2.49 23.85
N GLN A 141 2.87 -2.89 24.36
CA GLN A 141 2.67 -3.15 25.79
C GLN A 141 2.33 -4.60 26.11
N ARG A 142 1.89 -5.43 25.14
CA ARG A 142 1.53 -6.83 25.39
C ARG A 142 1.83 -7.77 24.22
N GLU A 143 2.89 -8.59 24.35
CA GLU A 143 3.27 -9.61 23.37
C GLU A 143 2.18 -10.67 23.05
N ASN A 144 1.14 -10.81 23.90
CA ASN A 144 0.05 -11.80 23.76
C ASN A 144 -1.35 -11.19 23.56
N ALA A 145 -1.46 -9.91 23.21
CA ALA A 145 -2.75 -9.30 22.92
C ALA A 145 -3.34 -9.83 21.59
N PRO A 146 -4.68 -9.90 21.44
CA PRO A 146 -5.31 -10.37 20.22
C PRO A 146 -4.84 -9.55 19.02
N ASN A 147 -4.33 -10.25 18.02
CA ASN A 147 -3.76 -9.62 16.84
C ASN A 147 -4.88 -9.00 15.99
N VAL A 148 -5.00 -7.67 16.06
CA VAL A 148 -5.93 -6.88 15.26
C VAL A 148 -5.76 -7.19 13.78
N LEU A 149 -4.51 -7.30 13.31
CA LEU A 149 -4.20 -7.55 11.90
C LEU A 149 -4.66 -8.95 11.45
N ASP A 150 -4.56 -9.99 12.27
CA ASP A 150 -5.00 -11.35 11.88
C ASP A 150 -6.52 -11.41 11.66
N ARG A 151 -7.29 -10.68 12.49
CA ARG A 151 -8.75 -10.59 12.35
C ARG A 151 -9.14 -9.80 11.11
N VAL A 152 -8.42 -8.73 10.80
CA VAL A 152 -8.63 -7.95 9.58
C VAL A 152 -8.18 -8.76 8.34
N ALA A 153 -7.08 -9.50 8.42
CA ALA A 153 -6.58 -10.36 7.35
C ALA A 153 -7.60 -11.43 6.95
N SER A 154 -8.32 -11.99 7.91
CA SER A 154 -9.41 -12.93 7.65
C SER A 154 -10.53 -12.31 6.80
N SER A 155 -10.85 -11.03 7.03
CA SER A 155 -11.83 -10.29 6.23
C SER A 155 -11.31 -9.96 4.83
N LEU A 156 -9.99 -9.77 4.70
CA LEU A 156 -9.35 -9.51 3.42
C LEU A 156 -9.28 -10.78 2.54
N ALA A 157 -8.93 -11.93 3.13
CA ALA A 157 -8.80 -13.20 2.41
C ALA A 157 -10.14 -13.92 2.15
N TYR A 158 -11.08 -13.86 3.10
CA TYR A 158 -12.32 -14.66 3.06
C TYR A 158 -13.60 -13.82 3.14
N GLY A 159 -13.50 -12.48 3.14
CA GLY A 159 -14.67 -11.60 3.12
C GLY A 159 -15.53 -11.91 1.91
N ARG A 160 -16.83 -12.15 2.11
CA ARG A 160 -17.75 -12.47 1.01
C ARG A 160 -18.14 -11.21 0.24
N VAL A 161 -18.11 -10.06 0.91
CA VAL A 161 -18.53 -8.77 0.36
C VAL A 161 -17.31 -7.97 -0.06
N VAL A 162 -17.33 -7.42 -1.27
CA VAL A 162 -16.26 -6.57 -1.82
C VAL A 162 -15.92 -5.40 -0.88
N LEU A 163 -16.95 -4.77 -0.30
CA LEU A 163 -16.80 -3.69 0.68
C LEU A 163 -15.93 -4.12 1.88
N GLU A 164 -16.18 -5.32 2.43
CA GLU A 164 -15.41 -5.83 3.57
C GLU A 164 -13.94 -6.05 3.21
N ARG A 165 -13.67 -6.63 2.03
CA ARG A 165 -12.29 -6.81 1.52
C ARG A 165 -11.60 -5.47 1.33
N ARG A 166 -12.27 -4.49 0.71
CA ARG A 166 -11.73 -3.14 0.49
C ARG A 166 -11.45 -2.40 1.79
N ASN A 167 -12.39 -2.44 2.74
CA ASN A 167 -12.20 -1.81 4.04
C ASN A 167 -11.10 -2.51 4.85
N ALA A 168 -10.98 -3.84 4.76
CA ALA A 168 -9.87 -4.57 5.37
C ALA A 168 -8.52 -4.14 4.78
N LEU A 169 -8.40 -4.02 3.45
CA LEU A 169 -7.20 -3.47 2.81
C LEU A 169 -6.94 -2.02 3.24
N ARG A 170 -7.98 -1.18 3.34
CA ARG A 170 -7.87 0.19 3.83
C ARG A 170 -7.33 0.25 5.26
N VAL A 171 -7.74 -0.68 6.14
CA VAL A 171 -7.17 -0.77 7.51
C VAL A 171 -5.66 -1.06 7.45
N PHE A 172 -5.24 -2.05 6.66
CA PHE A 172 -3.83 -2.40 6.46
C PHE A 172 -3.02 -1.20 5.95
N LEU A 173 -3.48 -0.57 4.87
CA LEU A 173 -2.84 0.60 4.27
C LEU A 173 -2.81 1.79 5.22
N SER A 174 -3.91 2.05 5.94
CA SER A 174 -3.98 3.14 6.91
C SER A 174 -2.97 2.95 8.03
N PHE A 175 -2.86 1.74 8.56
CA PHE A 175 -1.91 1.44 9.63
C PHE A 175 -0.47 1.58 9.15
N ALA A 176 -0.16 1.23 7.91
CA ALA A 176 1.18 1.35 7.37
C ALA A 176 1.58 2.79 6.98
N TYR A 177 0.67 3.57 6.42
CA TYR A 177 1.03 4.79 5.69
C TYR A 177 0.26 6.06 6.09
N ALA A 178 -0.90 5.95 6.75
CA ALA A 178 -1.71 7.14 7.07
C ALA A 178 -1.75 7.48 8.57
N GLN A 179 -1.70 6.48 9.46
CA GLN A 179 -1.81 6.71 10.89
C GLN A 179 -0.46 7.11 11.52
N PRO A 180 -0.46 8.07 12.46
CA PRO A 180 0.77 8.53 13.11
C PRO A 180 1.21 7.56 14.21
N TYR A 181 2.33 6.86 14.00
CA TYR A 181 2.96 6.07 15.06
C TYR A 181 3.53 6.95 16.18
N PRO A 182 3.60 6.42 17.42
CA PRO A 182 4.36 7.07 18.49
C PRO A 182 5.82 7.32 18.09
N PRO A 183 6.49 8.35 18.65
CA PRO A 183 7.89 8.63 18.37
C PRO A 183 8.78 7.40 18.55
N GLY A 184 9.55 7.05 17.51
CA GLY A 184 10.44 5.89 17.52
C GLY A 184 9.79 4.56 17.10
N ALA A 185 8.46 4.49 17.03
CA ALA A 185 7.75 3.34 16.47
C ALA A 185 7.52 3.51 14.96
N ARG A 186 7.46 2.40 14.22
CA ARG A 186 7.18 2.36 12.78
C ARG A 186 6.27 1.20 12.45
N ALA A 187 5.71 1.23 11.26
CA ALA A 187 4.95 0.11 10.71
C ALA A 187 5.79 -1.18 10.73
N PRO A 188 5.23 -2.31 11.21
CA PRO A 188 5.94 -3.58 11.22
C PRO A 188 6.32 -4.01 9.80
N PRO A 189 7.52 -4.57 9.57
CA PRO A 189 7.91 -5.08 8.26
C PRO A 189 6.93 -6.13 7.72
N SER A 190 6.37 -6.98 8.60
CA SER A 190 5.37 -7.99 8.23
C SER A 190 4.08 -7.38 7.67
N LEU A 191 3.65 -6.22 8.18
CA LEU A 191 2.51 -5.48 7.65
C LEU A 191 2.80 -4.97 6.23
N LEU A 192 3.99 -4.40 6.02
CA LEU A 192 4.42 -3.92 4.70
C LEU A 192 4.52 -5.06 3.67
N THR A 193 5.06 -6.22 4.08
CA THR A 193 5.12 -7.41 3.22
C THR A 193 3.72 -7.91 2.84
N GLN A 194 2.78 -7.95 3.79
CA GLN A 194 1.40 -8.34 3.51
C GLN A 194 0.72 -7.37 2.53
N ILE A 195 0.86 -6.06 2.74
CA ILE A 195 0.33 -5.05 1.82
C ILE A 195 0.93 -5.23 0.41
N HIS A 196 2.24 -5.42 0.32
CA HIS A 196 2.91 -5.64 -0.96
C HIS A 196 2.41 -6.92 -1.65
N GLY A 197 2.17 -7.99 -0.88
CA GLY A 197 1.56 -9.22 -1.38
C GLY A 197 0.18 -8.97 -1.99
N TYR A 198 -0.74 -8.38 -1.22
CA TYR A 198 -2.10 -8.11 -1.67
C TYR A 198 -2.16 -7.15 -2.86
N LEU A 199 -1.41 -6.04 -2.82
CA LEU A 199 -1.32 -5.13 -3.96
C LEU A 199 -0.72 -5.84 -5.19
N GLY A 200 0.23 -6.75 -4.97
CA GLY A 200 0.80 -7.59 -6.02
C GLY A 200 -0.22 -8.53 -6.65
N ASP A 201 -1.10 -9.12 -5.83
CA ASP A 201 -2.20 -9.96 -6.29
C ASP A 201 -3.24 -9.17 -7.10
N LEU A 202 -3.62 -7.97 -6.65
CA LEU A 202 -4.50 -7.07 -7.41
C LEU A 202 -3.92 -6.73 -8.79
N VAL A 203 -2.62 -6.44 -8.80
CA VAL A 203 -1.90 -6.14 -10.03
C VAL A 203 -1.86 -7.40 -10.90
N ARG A 204 -1.69 -8.60 -10.32
CA ARG A 204 -1.74 -9.89 -11.03
C ARG A 204 -3.05 -10.20 -11.71
N ASP A 205 -4.15 -9.86 -11.08
CA ASP A 205 -5.49 -10.04 -11.66
C ASP A 205 -5.68 -9.24 -12.94
N LEU A 206 -4.89 -8.19 -13.20
CA LEU A 206 -4.96 -7.42 -14.45
C LEU A 206 -4.50 -8.22 -15.68
N TRP A 207 -3.69 -9.28 -15.51
CA TRP A 207 -3.15 -10.06 -16.63
C TRP A 207 -3.43 -11.56 -16.56
N SER A 208 -3.68 -12.10 -15.37
CA SER A 208 -4.01 -13.51 -15.17
C SER A 208 -5.21 -13.63 -14.22
N PRO A 209 -6.36 -13.02 -14.58
CA PRO A 209 -7.55 -13.11 -13.75
C PRO A 209 -8.02 -14.56 -13.65
N GLN A 210 -8.36 -15.01 -12.44
CA GLN A 210 -9.04 -16.30 -12.25
C GLN A 210 -10.46 -16.25 -12.83
N ALA A 211 -11.10 -15.08 -12.78
CA ALA A 211 -12.39 -14.80 -13.38
C ALA A 211 -12.46 -13.35 -13.89
N PRO A 212 -13.19 -13.03 -14.97
CA PRO A 212 -13.19 -11.70 -15.58
C PRO A 212 -13.67 -10.59 -14.62
N GLU A 213 -14.58 -10.89 -13.70
CA GLU A 213 -15.03 -9.99 -12.62
C GLU A 213 -13.90 -9.52 -11.70
N ASN A 214 -12.83 -10.32 -11.53
CA ASN A 214 -11.69 -9.96 -10.70
C ASN A 214 -10.94 -8.76 -11.28
N VAL A 215 -10.92 -8.59 -12.61
CA VAL A 215 -10.26 -7.44 -13.24
C VAL A 215 -10.93 -6.14 -12.80
N LEU A 216 -12.27 -6.11 -12.84
CA LEU A 216 -13.03 -4.92 -12.48
C LEU A 216 -12.94 -4.64 -10.97
N GLU A 217 -13.07 -5.68 -10.13
CA GLU A 217 -12.92 -5.54 -8.68
C GLU A 217 -11.52 -5.03 -8.32
N SER A 218 -10.48 -5.55 -8.97
CA SER A 218 -9.09 -5.13 -8.75
C SER A 218 -8.85 -3.70 -9.20
N LEU A 219 -9.37 -3.29 -10.36
CA LEU A 219 -9.29 -1.91 -10.81
C LEU A 219 -10.00 -0.94 -9.85
N GLU A 220 -11.22 -1.24 -9.44
CA GLU A 220 -11.95 -0.40 -8.48
C GLU A 220 -11.24 -0.32 -7.11
N THR A 221 -10.61 -1.42 -6.69
CA THR A 221 -9.79 -1.44 -5.47
C THR A 221 -8.53 -0.60 -5.65
N MET A 222 -7.86 -0.67 -6.80
CA MET A 222 -6.72 0.19 -7.13
C MET A 222 -7.11 1.67 -7.21
N VAL A 223 -8.31 2.01 -7.69
CA VAL A 223 -8.85 3.38 -7.66
C VAL A 223 -8.97 3.87 -6.22
N MET A 224 -9.51 3.04 -5.33
CA MET A 224 -9.58 3.36 -3.89
C MET A 224 -8.19 3.66 -3.31
N VAL A 225 -7.18 2.86 -3.67
CA VAL A 225 -5.79 3.06 -3.21
C VAL A 225 -5.18 4.34 -3.82
N ALA A 226 -5.34 4.55 -5.13
CA ALA A 226 -4.76 5.70 -5.84
C ALA A 226 -5.35 7.04 -5.38
N ASN A 227 -6.61 7.05 -4.95
CA ASN A 227 -7.28 8.26 -4.48
C ASN A 227 -6.77 8.78 -3.14
N VAL A 228 -6.10 7.95 -2.33
CA VAL A 228 -5.53 8.36 -1.05
C VAL A 228 -4.03 8.65 -1.23
N PRO A 229 -3.57 9.91 -1.10
CA PRO A 229 -2.17 10.27 -1.36
C PRO A 229 -1.14 9.42 -0.62
N ALA A 230 -1.42 9.09 0.64
CA ALA A 230 -0.54 8.28 1.48
C ALA A 230 -0.28 6.86 0.94
N TYR A 231 -1.17 6.31 0.10
CA TYR A 231 -1.05 4.92 -0.39
C TYR A 231 -0.42 4.83 -1.77
N ARG A 232 -0.33 5.96 -2.49
CA ARG A 232 0.10 6.00 -3.90
C ARG A 232 1.50 5.44 -4.10
N GLU A 233 2.42 5.72 -3.17
CA GLU A 233 3.79 5.22 -3.26
C GLU A 233 3.83 3.68 -3.23
N ALA A 234 3.04 3.06 -2.35
CA ALA A 234 2.94 1.60 -2.27
C ALA A 234 2.38 1.00 -3.58
N LEU A 235 1.34 1.63 -4.13
CA LEU A 235 0.76 1.21 -5.42
C LEU A 235 1.75 1.40 -6.58
N ALA A 236 2.41 2.56 -6.65
CA ALA A 236 3.41 2.87 -7.67
C ALA A 236 4.61 1.92 -7.60
N HIS A 237 5.04 1.57 -6.39
CA HIS A 237 6.09 0.59 -6.17
C HIS A 237 5.68 -0.76 -6.78
N VAL A 238 4.51 -1.29 -6.42
CA VAL A 238 4.05 -2.60 -6.92
C VAL A 238 3.84 -2.60 -8.44
N LEU A 239 3.26 -1.52 -8.99
CA LEU A 239 3.08 -1.37 -10.44
C LEU A 239 4.40 -1.34 -11.21
N SER A 240 5.44 -0.73 -10.64
CA SER A 240 6.77 -0.61 -11.25
C SER A 240 7.65 -1.85 -11.02
N THR A 241 7.41 -2.61 -9.95
CA THR A 241 8.09 -3.87 -9.72
C THR A 241 7.69 -4.92 -10.74
N VAL A 242 8.68 -5.68 -11.20
CA VAL A 242 8.46 -6.85 -12.04
C VAL A 242 7.82 -7.94 -11.19
N THR A 243 6.59 -8.34 -11.52
CA THR A 243 6.02 -9.57 -10.97
C THR A 243 6.62 -10.75 -11.72
N VAL A 244 7.68 -11.33 -11.16
CA VAL A 244 8.23 -12.61 -11.60
C VAL A 244 7.45 -13.72 -10.91
N GLU A 245 6.46 -14.31 -11.59
CA GLU A 245 5.87 -15.56 -11.12
C GLU A 245 6.64 -16.74 -11.74
N LYS A 246 7.64 -17.26 -11.02
CA LYS A 246 8.18 -18.59 -11.34
C LYS A 246 7.17 -19.64 -10.87
N ARG A 247 6.69 -20.45 -11.83
CA ARG A 247 6.01 -21.76 -11.67
C ARG A 247 6.21 -22.41 -10.30
N ARG A 248 5.12 -22.57 -9.54
CA ARG A 248 4.97 -23.65 -8.56
C ARG A 248 3.65 -24.37 -8.81
N GLN A 249 3.60 -25.17 -9.87
CA GLN A 249 2.62 -26.25 -10.04
C GLN A 249 3.04 -27.27 -11.13
N SER A 250 4.35 -27.42 -11.38
CA SER A 250 4.87 -28.45 -12.29
C SER A 250 6.12 -29.12 -11.72
N VAL A 251 6.05 -29.62 -10.48
CA VAL A 251 7.02 -30.58 -9.90
C VAL A 251 6.29 -31.55 -8.96
N SER A 252 5.17 -32.12 -9.39
CA SER A 252 4.59 -33.30 -8.71
C SER A 252 4.23 -34.45 -9.66
N GLU A 253 4.64 -34.39 -10.93
CA GLU A 253 4.34 -35.48 -11.89
C GLU A 253 5.55 -36.02 -12.67
N ASN A 254 6.79 -35.58 -12.39
CA ASN A 254 7.96 -36.08 -13.13
C ASN A 254 9.12 -36.59 -12.25
N GLU A 255 8.88 -36.93 -10.98
CA GLU A 255 9.86 -37.61 -10.11
C GLU A 255 9.97 -39.13 -10.39
N ASN A 256 9.85 -39.54 -11.65
CA ASN A 256 10.20 -40.89 -12.10
C ASN A 256 11.02 -40.80 -13.38
N GLN A 257 12.26 -40.32 -13.28
CA GLN A 257 13.39 -40.85 -14.05
C GLN A 257 14.73 -40.35 -13.50
N GLU A 258 15.60 -41.33 -13.31
CA GLU A 258 16.84 -41.32 -12.54
C GLU A 258 18.02 -40.53 -13.16
N PRO A 259 19.12 -40.36 -12.40
CA PRO A 259 20.13 -39.30 -12.58
C PRO A 259 21.35 -39.79 -13.38
N GLN A 260 22.16 -38.86 -13.92
CA GLN A 260 23.63 -38.90 -13.80
C GLN A 260 24.36 -37.68 -14.43
N LEU A 261 25.15 -37.01 -13.56
CA LEU A 261 26.54 -36.56 -13.75
C LEU A 261 26.92 -35.57 -14.90
N ARG A 262 27.19 -34.31 -14.52
CA ARG A 262 28.53 -33.63 -14.49
C ARG A 262 28.39 -32.09 -14.44
N ARG A 263 28.52 -31.45 -13.27
CA ARG A 263 29.73 -30.74 -12.74
C ARG A 263 30.34 -29.63 -13.63
N LYS A 264 30.13 -28.35 -13.24
CA LYS A 264 31.13 -27.31 -12.88
C LYS A 264 30.41 -25.96 -12.61
N ARG A 265 30.17 -25.59 -11.34
CA ARG A 265 30.91 -24.57 -10.55
C ARG A 265 31.13 -23.22 -11.26
N ARG A 266 30.35 -22.19 -10.91
CA ARG A 266 30.72 -21.06 -10.00
C ARG A 266 29.71 -19.90 -10.11
N SER A 267 29.14 -19.56 -8.96
CA SER A 267 28.94 -18.22 -8.41
C SER A 267 28.68 -17.05 -9.37
N SER A 268 27.47 -16.49 -9.32
CA SER A 268 27.27 -15.04 -9.44
C SER A 268 26.23 -14.57 -8.42
N SER A 269 26.67 -14.58 -7.17
CA SER A 269 26.20 -13.76 -6.06
C SER A 269 26.42 -12.25 -6.32
N LEU A 270 26.16 -11.79 -7.55
CA LEU A 270 26.37 -10.43 -8.04
C LEU A 270 25.07 -9.77 -8.57
N LEU A 271 23.92 -10.42 -8.40
CA LEU A 271 22.60 -9.79 -8.60
C LEU A 271 22.08 -9.09 -7.34
N THR A 272 22.78 -9.22 -6.22
CA THR A 272 22.54 -8.47 -4.97
C THR A 272 23.29 -7.15 -4.89
N GLU A 273 24.11 -6.80 -5.88
CA GLU A 273 24.97 -5.60 -5.82
C GLU A 273 24.75 -4.57 -6.94
N LEU A 274 23.86 -4.84 -7.90
CA LEU A 274 23.47 -3.85 -8.92
C LEU A 274 22.15 -3.11 -8.61
N VAL A 275 21.54 -3.37 -7.45
CA VAL A 275 20.38 -2.62 -6.95
C VAL A 275 20.79 -1.31 -6.27
N SER A 276 22.10 -1.08 -6.06
CA SER A 276 22.62 0.09 -5.35
C SER A 276 23.05 1.26 -6.24
N GLN A 277 22.96 1.21 -7.58
CA GLN A 277 23.30 2.36 -8.42
C GLN A 277 22.30 2.63 -9.55
N ARG A 278 21.66 3.81 -9.42
CA ARG A 278 20.85 4.58 -10.40
C ARG A 278 21.02 4.16 -11.87
N ARG A 279 20.10 3.32 -12.38
CA ARG A 279 19.37 3.41 -13.67
C ARG A 279 18.72 2.05 -13.98
N PRO A 280 17.45 1.97 -14.42
CA PRO A 280 16.82 0.69 -14.70
C PRO A 280 17.02 0.31 -16.18
N SER A 281 18.10 -0.41 -16.48
CA SER A 281 18.36 -1.00 -17.80
C SER A 281 17.33 -2.06 -18.20
N SER A 282 16.62 -2.64 -17.22
CA SER A 282 15.59 -3.68 -17.41
C SER A 282 14.27 -3.17 -18.01
N LEU A 283 14.07 -1.85 -18.06
CA LEU A 283 12.87 -1.24 -18.64
C LEU A 283 12.88 -1.22 -20.16
N LEU A 284 14.07 -1.13 -20.78
CA LEU A 284 14.23 -1.16 -22.24
C LEU A 284 13.99 -2.57 -22.80
N GLU A 285 14.50 -3.60 -22.11
CA GLU A 285 14.28 -4.99 -22.51
C GLU A 285 12.82 -5.43 -22.33
N SER A 286 12.14 -4.92 -21.30
CA SER A 286 10.72 -5.18 -21.05
C SER A 286 9.82 -4.52 -22.11
N GLY A 287 10.15 -3.29 -22.55
CA GLY A 287 9.41 -2.57 -23.60
C GLY A 287 9.48 -3.28 -24.97
N LEU A 288 10.66 -3.77 -25.35
CA LEU A 288 10.84 -4.55 -26.59
C LEU A 288 10.09 -5.90 -26.55
N GLY A 289 10.13 -6.60 -25.41
CA GLY A 289 9.39 -7.84 -25.20
C GLY A 289 7.86 -7.67 -25.15
N PHE A 290 7.38 -6.48 -24.79
CA PHE A 290 5.97 -6.11 -24.79
C PHE A 290 5.46 -5.80 -26.20
N LEU A 291 6.21 -5.03 -26.99
CA LEU A 291 5.89 -4.75 -28.40
C LEU A 291 5.73 -6.04 -29.19
N LYS A 292 6.65 -7.00 -29.03
CA LYS A 292 6.58 -8.30 -29.71
C LYS A 292 5.32 -9.12 -29.36
N ARG A 293 4.77 -8.96 -28.16
CA ARG A 293 3.58 -9.69 -27.67
C ARG A 293 2.25 -8.99 -27.92
N LEU A 294 2.23 -7.66 -28.04
CA LEU A 294 1.04 -6.97 -28.56
C LEU A 294 0.77 -7.33 -30.02
N VAL A 295 1.83 -7.61 -30.78
CA VAL A 295 1.82 -8.01 -32.19
C VAL A 295 1.44 -9.48 -32.40
N SER A 296 1.73 -10.36 -31.46
CA SER A 296 1.54 -11.81 -31.63
C SER A 296 0.29 -12.28 -30.88
N GLY A 297 -0.84 -12.36 -31.58
CA GLY A 297 -2.11 -12.87 -31.04
C GLY A 297 -2.15 -14.37 -30.69
N SER A 298 -1.00 -15.04 -30.52
CA SER A 298 -0.96 -16.48 -30.25
C SER A 298 0.26 -16.91 -29.43
N HIS A 299 -0.02 -17.80 -28.49
CA HIS A 299 0.85 -18.68 -27.71
C HIS A 299 1.79 -18.11 -26.64
N GLU A 300 1.61 -18.72 -25.48
CA GLU A 300 2.31 -18.58 -24.22
C GLU A 300 3.81 -18.89 -24.36
N ALA A 301 4.65 -17.86 -24.21
CA ALA A 301 6.03 -18.05 -23.77
C ALA A 301 6.09 -17.71 -22.27
N PRO A 302 6.55 -18.64 -21.40
CA PRO A 302 6.40 -18.52 -19.94
C PRO A 302 7.42 -17.60 -19.25
N ASP A 303 8.42 -17.08 -19.95
CA ASP A 303 9.60 -16.46 -19.30
C ASP A 303 9.72 -14.95 -19.46
N VAL A 304 8.62 -14.19 -19.44
CA VAL A 304 8.74 -12.72 -19.48
C VAL A 304 8.05 -12.04 -18.31
N VAL A 305 8.90 -11.55 -17.40
CA VAL A 305 8.80 -10.30 -16.64
C VAL A 305 7.70 -9.38 -17.19
N ARG A 306 6.50 -9.44 -16.61
CA ARG A 306 5.43 -8.45 -16.79
C ARG A 306 5.41 -7.60 -15.52
N ASN A 307 5.23 -6.29 -15.65
CA ASN A 307 4.94 -5.42 -14.50
C ASN A 307 3.51 -4.88 -14.64
N GLY A 308 2.96 -4.32 -13.56
CA GLY A 308 1.58 -3.86 -13.52
C GLY A 308 1.24 -2.75 -14.52
N VAL A 309 2.22 -1.89 -14.84
CA VAL A 309 2.11 -0.88 -15.90
C VAL A 309 1.67 -1.49 -17.23
N HIS A 310 2.22 -2.64 -17.61
CA HIS A 310 1.83 -3.32 -18.85
C HIS A 310 0.38 -3.84 -18.80
N GLY A 311 -0.08 -4.34 -17.65
CA GLY A 311 -1.47 -4.79 -17.47
C GLY A 311 -2.46 -3.65 -17.68
N LEU A 312 -2.19 -2.48 -17.08
CA LEU A 312 -3.01 -1.28 -17.27
C LEU A 312 -3.07 -0.85 -18.75
N VAL A 313 -1.93 -0.85 -19.45
CA VAL A 313 -1.87 -0.51 -20.88
C VAL A 313 -2.62 -1.53 -21.74
N GLN A 314 -2.55 -2.82 -21.42
CA GLN A 314 -3.33 -3.85 -22.12
C GLN A 314 -4.84 -3.65 -21.94
N LEU A 315 -5.28 -3.28 -20.73
CA LEU A 315 -6.68 -2.96 -20.47
C LEU A 315 -7.14 -1.71 -21.22
N ILE A 316 -6.27 -0.72 -21.41
CA ILE A 316 -6.56 0.42 -22.29
C ILE A 316 -6.71 -0.04 -23.74
N ALA A 317 -5.72 -0.79 -24.24
CA ALA A 317 -5.64 -1.17 -25.64
C ALA A 317 -6.71 -2.19 -26.06
N LYS A 318 -7.05 -3.14 -25.19
CA LYS A 318 -7.89 -4.31 -25.51
C LYS A 318 -9.11 -4.50 -24.59
N GLY A 319 -9.20 -3.78 -23.47
CA GLY A 319 -10.30 -3.92 -22.51
C GLY A 319 -11.64 -3.36 -23.00
N SER A 320 -12.67 -3.40 -22.15
CA SER A 320 -13.96 -2.75 -22.38
C SER A 320 -13.89 -1.24 -22.11
N ASP A 321 -14.94 -0.49 -22.44
CA ASP A 321 -15.02 0.94 -22.07
C ASP A 321 -15.02 1.14 -20.55
N VAL A 322 -15.59 0.19 -19.81
CA VAL A 322 -15.57 0.19 -18.35
C VAL A 322 -14.14 0.05 -17.84
N HIS A 323 -13.36 -0.91 -18.37
CA HIS A 323 -11.95 -1.07 -18.01
C HIS A 323 -11.14 0.19 -18.32
N ARG A 324 -11.32 0.78 -19.51
CA ARG A 324 -10.65 2.04 -19.88
C ARG A 324 -10.96 3.17 -18.90
N THR A 325 -12.22 3.31 -18.50
CA THR A 325 -12.66 4.35 -17.57
C THR A 325 -12.04 4.16 -16.19
N GLN A 326 -12.04 2.93 -15.67
CA GLN A 326 -11.44 2.62 -14.38
C GLN A 326 -9.91 2.79 -14.41
N VAL A 327 -9.23 2.36 -15.47
CA VAL A 327 -7.78 2.60 -15.61
C VAL A 327 -7.50 4.11 -15.61
N ALA A 328 -8.27 4.92 -16.33
CA ALA A 328 -8.08 6.38 -16.29
C ALA A 328 -8.17 6.95 -14.86
N LEU A 329 -9.12 6.47 -14.05
CA LEU A 329 -9.24 6.85 -12.64
C LEU A 329 -8.05 6.41 -11.78
N VAL A 330 -7.44 5.25 -12.08
CA VAL A 330 -6.19 4.81 -11.43
C VAL A 330 -5.02 5.73 -11.80
N LEU A 331 -4.96 6.18 -13.05
CA LEU A 331 -3.83 6.92 -13.61
C LEU A 331 -3.83 8.40 -13.24
N GLU A 332 -4.98 9.04 -13.14
CA GLU A 332 -5.10 10.48 -12.88
C GLU A 332 -4.29 10.95 -11.64
N PRO A 333 -4.33 10.25 -10.48
CA PRO A 333 -3.52 10.62 -9.32
C PRO A 333 -1.99 10.52 -9.50
N PHE A 334 -1.51 9.85 -10.54
CA PHE A 334 -0.07 9.65 -10.81
C PHE A 334 0.57 10.84 -11.52
N PHE A 335 -0.25 11.79 -12.01
CA PHE A 335 0.20 12.96 -12.76
C PHE A 335 -0.02 14.27 -12.00
N GLN A 336 -0.03 14.21 -10.66
CA GLN A 336 -0.06 15.39 -9.81
C GLN A 336 1.34 16.01 -9.70
N GLU A 337 1.41 17.32 -9.50
CA GLU A 337 2.69 18.01 -9.32
C GLU A 337 3.40 17.51 -8.06
N PRO A 338 4.73 17.30 -8.11
CA PRO A 338 5.48 16.73 -7.00
C PRO A 338 5.51 17.72 -5.82
N SER A 339 4.79 17.39 -4.75
CA SER A 339 4.86 18.12 -3.47
C SER A 339 5.95 17.61 -2.54
N ASP A 340 6.35 16.34 -2.66
CA ASP A 340 7.33 15.66 -1.81
C ASP A 340 8.11 14.56 -2.57
N GLU A 341 9.05 13.90 -1.88
CA GLU A 341 9.84 12.79 -2.45
C GLU A 341 8.98 11.56 -2.79
N ALA A 342 7.93 11.30 -2.02
CA ALA A 342 7.01 10.18 -2.28
C ALA A 342 6.29 10.38 -3.62
N GLN A 343 5.82 11.59 -3.90
CA GLN A 343 5.18 11.96 -5.16
C GLN A 343 6.17 11.91 -6.34
N LYS A 344 7.48 12.13 -6.14
CA LYS A 344 8.48 11.92 -7.21
C LYS A 344 8.56 10.46 -7.63
N SER A 345 8.48 9.53 -6.68
CA SER A 345 8.45 8.08 -6.97
C SER A 345 7.18 7.69 -7.75
N VAL A 346 6.03 8.23 -7.33
CA VAL A 346 4.74 8.05 -8.02
C VAL A 346 4.80 8.59 -9.46
N ASN A 347 5.32 9.80 -9.65
CA ASN A 347 5.46 10.41 -10.98
C ASN A 347 6.42 9.60 -11.87
N ARG A 348 7.45 8.97 -11.29
CA ARG A 348 8.31 8.06 -12.05
C ARG A 348 7.53 6.86 -12.58
N CYS A 349 6.60 6.29 -11.82
CA CYS A 349 5.69 5.26 -12.31
C CYS A 349 4.78 5.80 -13.44
N GLY A 350 4.25 7.02 -13.27
CA GLY A 350 3.51 7.74 -14.32
C GLY A 350 4.31 7.90 -15.63
N ALA A 351 5.60 8.21 -15.54
CA ALA A 351 6.49 8.29 -16.71
C ALA A 351 6.60 6.94 -17.45
N LEU A 352 6.69 5.83 -16.71
CA LEU A 352 6.74 4.48 -17.31
C LEU A 352 5.43 4.14 -18.03
N LEU A 353 4.30 4.55 -17.46
CA LEU A 353 2.98 4.42 -18.08
C LEU A 353 2.92 5.18 -19.40
N CYS A 354 3.36 6.45 -19.42
CA CYS A 354 3.43 7.24 -20.65
C CYS A 354 4.30 6.57 -21.72
N VAL A 355 5.49 6.09 -21.36
CA VAL A 355 6.38 5.38 -22.29
C VAL A 355 5.70 4.13 -22.86
N ALA A 356 5.01 3.36 -22.03
CA ALA A 356 4.31 2.15 -22.47
C ALA A 356 3.13 2.48 -23.40
N LEU A 357 2.37 3.55 -23.13
CA LEU A 357 1.30 4.04 -24.01
C LEU A 357 1.85 4.48 -25.37
N VAL A 358 2.91 5.30 -25.39
CA VAL A 358 3.57 5.70 -26.65
C VAL A 358 4.11 4.48 -27.39
N GLY A 359 4.62 3.48 -26.68
CA GLY A 359 5.03 2.21 -27.27
C GLY A 359 3.92 1.53 -28.08
N VAL A 360 2.68 1.52 -27.60
CA VAL A 360 1.54 0.96 -28.36
C VAL A 360 1.25 1.77 -29.62
N ILE A 361 1.30 3.10 -29.52
CA ILE A 361 1.07 4.03 -30.64
C ILE A 361 2.14 3.83 -31.73
N LYS A 362 3.40 3.83 -31.32
CA LYS A 362 4.58 3.66 -32.17
C LYS A 362 4.63 2.32 -32.91
N ASN A 363 3.95 1.29 -32.39
CA ASN A 363 4.05 -0.06 -32.94
C ASN A 363 3.52 -0.12 -34.38
N PRO A 364 4.39 -0.34 -35.40
CA PRO A 364 3.95 -0.35 -36.80
C PRO A 364 3.01 -1.52 -37.11
N HIS A 365 3.11 -2.60 -36.35
CA HIS A 365 2.29 -3.81 -36.50
C HIS A 365 1.10 -3.85 -35.53
N GLY A 366 0.86 -2.77 -34.77
CA GLY A 366 -0.27 -2.68 -33.85
C GLY A 366 -1.60 -2.50 -34.57
N ASP A 367 -2.66 -3.11 -34.05
CA ASP A 367 -4.04 -2.90 -34.49
C ASP A 367 -4.43 -1.42 -34.37
N ASP A 368 -4.98 -0.86 -35.45
CA ASP A 368 -5.44 0.53 -35.49
C ASP A 368 -6.50 0.81 -34.42
N GLY A 369 -7.36 -0.17 -34.10
CA GLY A 369 -8.31 -0.05 -33.00
C GLY A 369 -7.63 0.14 -31.64
N GLN A 370 -6.53 -0.60 -31.37
CA GLN A 370 -5.72 -0.44 -30.17
C GLN A 370 -5.05 0.94 -30.12
N LYS A 371 -4.46 1.39 -31.24
CA LYS A 371 -3.83 2.72 -31.33
C LYS A 371 -4.84 3.83 -31.05
N VAL A 372 -6.01 3.78 -31.67
CA VAL A 372 -7.11 4.74 -31.44
C VAL A 372 -7.52 4.76 -29.98
N ARG A 373 -7.75 3.60 -29.35
CA ARG A 373 -8.12 3.53 -27.92
C ARG A 373 -7.06 4.12 -26.99
N VAL A 374 -5.78 3.86 -27.27
CA VAL A 374 -4.68 4.45 -26.50
C VAL A 374 -4.60 5.96 -26.71
N MET A 375 -4.73 6.46 -27.95
CA MET A 375 -4.73 7.89 -28.24
C MET A 375 -5.88 8.62 -27.51
N LEU A 376 -7.09 8.04 -27.49
CA LEU A 376 -8.24 8.62 -26.76
C LEU A 376 -8.05 8.66 -25.24
N VAL A 377 -7.33 7.71 -24.65
CA VAL A 377 -6.97 7.78 -23.22
C VAL A 377 -5.88 8.83 -23.00
N THR A 378 -4.89 8.89 -23.88
CA THR A 378 -3.83 9.91 -23.85
C THR A 378 -4.39 11.32 -23.93
N GLU A 379 -5.42 11.57 -24.76
CA GLU A 379 -6.14 12.85 -24.85
C GLU A 379 -6.69 13.31 -23.49
N LYS A 380 -7.19 12.39 -22.67
CA LYS A 380 -7.64 12.73 -21.30
C LYS A 380 -6.47 13.09 -20.37
N LEU A 381 -5.34 12.40 -20.52
CA LEU A 381 -4.15 12.64 -19.70
C LEU A 381 -3.49 13.99 -20.02
N VAL A 382 -3.54 14.44 -21.28
CA VAL A 382 -2.93 15.70 -21.75
C VAL A 382 -3.48 16.93 -21.00
N ARG A 383 -4.61 16.84 -20.32
CA ARG A 383 -5.08 17.90 -19.40
C ARG A 383 -4.11 18.21 -18.27
N SER A 384 -3.34 17.23 -17.80
CA SER A 384 -2.31 17.41 -16.76
C SER A 384 -0.98 17.85 -17.39
N SER A 385 -0.42 18.95 -16.88
CA SER A 385 0.93 19.44 -17.25
C SER A 385 2.02 18.37 -17.04
N MET A 386 1.92 17.59 -15.97
CA MET A 386 2.88 16.53 -15.66
C MET A 386 2.77 15.37 -16.66
N ALA A 387 1.55 14.97 -17.00
CA ALA A 387 1.32 13.94 -18.01
C ALA A 387 1.86 14.39 -19.37
N ARG A 388 1.60 15.64 -19.79
CA ARG A 388 2.18 16.22 -21.02
C ARG A 388 3.69 16.13 -21.02
N ARG A 389 4.36 16.58 -19.95
CA ARG A 389 5.81 16.48 -19.81
C ARG A 389 6.31 15.04 -19.98
N HIS A 390 5.67 14.07 -19.35
CA HIS A 390 6.05 12.66 -19.49
C HIS A 390 5.79 12.10 -20.89
N LEU A 391 4.70 12.49 -21.55
CA LEU A 391 4.39 12.10 -22.93
C LEU A 391 5.37 12.72 -23.93
N HIS A 392 5.76 13.99 -23.75
CA HIS A 392 6.81 14.64 -24.55
C HIS A 392 8.15 13.93 -24.40
N ASN A 393 8.56 13.62 -23.18
CA ASN A 393 9.78 12.84 -22.92
C ASN A 393 9.70 11.41 -23.51
N ALA A 394 8.50 10.84 -23.62
CA ALA A 394 8.25 9.57 -24.29
C ALA A 394 8.19 9.68 -25.82
N SER A 395 8.40 10.88 -26.40
CA SER A 395 8.36 11.15 -27.84
C SER A 395 6.98 10.95 -28.47
N ILE A 396 5.89 11.37 -27.81
CA ILE A 396 4.54 11.27 -28.38
C ILE A 396 4.37 12.06 -29.69
N SER A 397 4.89 13.31 -29.75
CA SER A 397 4.58 14.24 -30.86
C SER A 397 5.08 13.74 -32.22
N PRO A 398 6.34 13.26 -32.35
CA PRO A 398 6.82 12.67 -33.61
C PRO A 398 5.97 11.46 -34.05
N GLU A 399 5.55 10.61 -33.11
CA GLU A 399 4.77 9.42 -33.42
C GLU A 399 3.35 9.78 -33.88
N LEU A 400 2.71 10.79 -33.27
CA LEU A 400 1.43 11.32 -33.73
C LEU A 400 1.54 11.97 -35.11
N TYR A 401 2.61 12.73 -35.37
CA TYR A 401 2.87 13.32 -36.68
C TYR A 401 3.03 12.24 -37.77
N LEU A 402 3.74 11.14 -37.46
CA LEU A 402 3.87 10.01 -38.38
C LEU A 402 2.51 9.34 -38.65
N ILE A 403 1.69 9.14 -37.62
CA ILE A 403 0.36 8.53 -37.77
C ILE A 403 -0.59 9.45 -38.53
N ALA A 404 -0.57 10.76 -38.30
CA ALA A 404 -1.38 11.74 -39.02
C ALA A 404 -1.08 11.72 -40.54
N ASN A 405 0.17 11.48 -40.94
CA ASN A 405 0.56 11.46 -42.35
C ASN A 405 0.43 10.08 -43.01
N LEU A 406 0.75 9.01 -42.29
CA LEU A 406 0.94 7.67 -42.85
C LEU A 406 -0.07 6.62 -42.33
N GLY A 407 -0.88 6.97 -41.33
CA GLY A 407 -1.84 6.07 -40.71
C GLY A 407 -3.12 5.88 -41.54
N SER A 408 -3.95 4.91 -41.14
CA SER A 408 -5.30 4.76 -41.70
C SER A 408 -6.17 5.98 -41.40
N SER A 409 -7.24 6.19 -42.17
CA SER A 409 -8.15 7.35 -41.99
C SER A 409 -8.60 7.53 -40.54
N ARG A 410 -8.95 6.43 -39.87
CA ARG A 410 -9.42 6.45 -38.48
C ARG A 410 -8.34 6.85 -37.48
N CYS A 411 -7.10 6.41 -37.70
CA CYS A 411 -5.97 6.78 -36.86
C CYS A 411 -5.53 8.24 -37.10
N ARG A 412 -5.61 8.71 -38.34
CA ARG A 412 -5.24 10.08 -38.74
C ARG A 412 -6.07 11.12 -38.01
N ASP A 413 -7.40 11.02 -38.06
CA ASP A 413 -8.30 12.01 -37.45
C ASP A 413 -8.06 12.16 -35.93
N VAL A 414 -7.77 11.04 -35.25
CA VAL A 414 -7.52 11.04 -33.80
C VAL A 414 -6.11 11.54 -33.48
N ALA A 415 -5.11 11.19 -34.30
CA ALA A 415 -3.74 11.65 -34.12
C ALA A 415 -3.62 13.17 -34.36
N GLU A 416 -4.29 13.70 -35.39
CA GLU A 416 -4.34 15.14 -35.67
C GLU A 416 -5.00 15.91 -34.52
N ARG A 417 -6.13 15.42 -34.01
CA ARG A 417 -6.81 16.03 -32.87
C ARG A 417 -5.93 16.05 -31.63
N LEU A 418 -5.30 14.93 -31.28
CA LEU A 418 -4.42 14.84 -30.12
C LEU A 418 -3.17 15.70 -30.28
N LEU A 419 -2.63 15.81 -31.51
CA LEU A 419 -1.51 16.69 -31.80
C LEU A 419 -1.90 18.16 -31.64
N ASN A 420 -3.08 18.56 -32.13
CA ASN A 420 -3.61 19.91 -31.94
C ASN A 420 -3.80 20.24 -30.46
N GLU A 421 -4.40 19.33 -29.68
CA GLU A 421 -4.55 19.49 -28.22
C GLU A 421 -3.19 19.70 -27.54
N LEU A 422 -2.17 18.93 -27.91
CA LEU A 422 -0.81 19.12 -27.39
C LEU A 422 -0.24 20.49 -27.76
N MET A 423 -0.44 20.96 -29.00
CA MET A 423 0.08 22.24 -29.50
C MET A 423 -0.61 23.46 -28.88
N GLU A 424 -1.89 23.35 -28.50
CA GLU A 424 -2.64 24.44 -27.87
C GLU A 424 -2.12 24.79 -26.46
N HIS A 425 -1.38 23.89 -25.82
CA HIS A 425 -0.84 24.10 -24.49
C HIS A 425 0.48 24.88 -24.50
N PRO A 426 0.65 25.88 -23.60
CA PRO A 426 1.79 26.80 -23.62
C PRO A 426 3.14 26.12 -23.36
N ASP A 427 3.13 25.02 -22.61
CA ASP A 427 4.32 24.23 -22.31
C ASP A 427 4.86 23.46 -23.52
N PHE A 428 4.07 23.29 -24.59
CA PHE A 428 4.49 22.61 -25.81
C PHE A 428 5.74 23.25 -26.45
N HIS A 429 5.81 24.58 -26.48
CA HIS A 429 6.94 25.30 -27.08
C HIS A 429 8.25 25.15 -26.30
N GLU A 430 8.19 24.84 -25.00
CA GLU A 430 9.38 24.54 -24.20
C GLU A 430 10.00 23.20 -24.57
N TYR A 431 9.19 22.24 -25.05
CA TYR A 431 9.63 20.88 -25.39
C TYR A 431 9.98 20.69 -26.87
N VAL A 432 9.54 21.60 -27.75
CA VAL A 432 9.84 21.55 -29.19
C VAL A 432 11.02 22.45 -29.59
N LYS A 433 11.41 23.41 -28.74
CA LYS A 433 12.63 24.19 -28.98
C LYS A 433 13.85 23.27 -28.92
N PRO A 434 14.73 23.27 -29.94
CA PRO A 434 15.99 22.54 -29.85
C PRO A 434 16.79 23.11 -28.67
N THR A 435 17.25 22.23 -27.79
CA THR A 435 18.23 22.58 -26.75
C THR A 435 19.45 23.16 -27.46
N THR A 436 19.65 24.47 -27.31
CA THR A 436 20.84 25.21 -27.76
C THR A 436 22.08 24.77 -27.01
#